data_AF-A0AAV9CNL7-F1
#
_entry.id   AF-A0AAV9CNL7-F1
#
_cell.length_a   1.000
_cell.length_b   1.000
_cell.length_c   1.000
_cell.angle_alpha   90.00
_cell.angle_beta   90.00
_cell.angle_gamma   90.00
#
_symmetry.space_group_name_H-M   'P 1'
#
loop_
_entity.id
_entity.type
_entity.pdbx_description
1 polymer ?
#
loop_
_entity_poly.entity_id
_entity_poly.type
_entity_poly.pdbx_seq_one_letter_code
_entity_poly.pdbx_strand_id
1 'polypeptide(L)'
;MEGLPRNDRSIRVISITKVSASPQNLSIYDQFLASSPPIKALLFFPTDPLDFPSIVAKLKNSLSQALMHFHPLTGRLAWSPDSKKFEITHDIIGQSSTAFIEAECDEDFGHL
;
A
#
# COMPACT_ATOMS: atom_id res chain seq x y z
N MET A 1 -35.06 -3.12 51.39
CA MET A 1 -34.78 -3.62 50.03
C MET A 1 -34.05 -2.51 49.31
N GLU A 2 -32.77 -2.34 49.66
CA GLU A 2 -31.62 -2.82 48.86
C GLU A 2 -31.48 -2.05 47.55
N GLY A 3 -30.59 -1.05 47.59
CA GLY A 3 -30.11 -0.35 46.41
C GLY A 3 -29.16 -1.24 45.63
N LEU A 4 -29.44 -1.41 44.35
CA LEU A 4 -28.51 -2.07 43.44
C LEU A 4 -27.42 -1.07 43.02
N PRO A 5 -26.13 -1.38 43.18
CA PRO A 5 -25.06 -0.44 42.81
C PRO A 5 -24.97 -0.37 41.29
N ARG A 6 -25.42 0.75 40.70
CA ARG A 6 -25.07 1.10 39.32
C ARG A 6 -23.58 1.44 39.32
N ASN A 7 -22.78 0.47 38.89
CA ASN A 7 -21.36 0.61 38.65
C ASN A 7 -21.15 1.54 37.44
N ASP A 8 -21.19 2.84 37.69
CA ASP A 8 -20.91 3.91 36.72
C ASP A 8 -19.39 4.01 36.49
N ARG A 9 -18.85 3.04 35.76
CA ARG A 9 -17.50 3.16 35.21
C ARG A 9 -17.55 4.04 33.98
N SER A 10 -17.61 5.35 34.22
CA SER A 10 -17.47 6.36 33.18
C SER A 10 -16.06 6.27 32.58
N ILE A 11 -15.97 5.78 31.34
CA ILE A 11 -14.71 5.80 30.57
C ILE A 11 -14.46 7.24 30.15
N ARG A 12 -13.35 7.81 30.60
CA ARG A 12 -12.97 9.18 30.31
C ARG A 12 -11.85 9.20 29.26
N VAL A 13 -12.16 9.62 28.05
CA VAL A 13 -11.18 9.79 26.98
C VAL A 13 -10.30 11.01 27.31
N ILE A 14 -8.99 10.81 27.47
CA ILE A 14 -8.05 11.84 27.93
C ILE A 14 -7.51 12.67 26.75
N SER A 15 -7.08 12.02 25.67
CA SER A 15 -6.89 12.65 24.38
C SER A 15 -7.07 11.62 23.27
N ILE A 16 -7.50 12.10 22.09
CA ILE A 16 -7.46 11.34 20.86
C ILE A 16 -6.37 12.00 20.02
N THR A 17 -5.20 11.38 19.99
CA THR A 17 -4.08 11.85 19.16
C THR A 17 -3.98 10.95 17.94
N LYS A 18 -3.96 11.55 16.75
CA LYS A 18 -3.73 10.85 15.49
C LYS A 18 -2.28 10.36 15.46
N VAL A 19 -2.05 9.05 15.56
CA VAL A 19 -0.71 8.45 15.53
C VAL A 19 -0.43 7.96 14.12
N SER A 20 0.37 8.68 13.33
CA SER A 20 0.85 8.21 12.03
C SER A 20 2.15 7.44 12.18
N ALA A 21 2.41 6.51 11.25
CA ALA A 21 3.78 6.09 11.02
C ALA A 21 4.63 7.34 10.69
N SER A 22 5.86 7.39 11.21
CA SER A 22 6.78 8.46 10.86
C SER A 22 7.04 8.41 9.35
N PRO A 23 6.95 9.54 8.62
CA PRO A 23 7.29 9.59 7.21
C PRO A 23 8.68 8.99 6.97
N GLN A 24 8.80 8.20 5.90
CA GLN A 24 10.08 7.62 5.53
C GLN A 24 10.90 8.65 4.73
N ASN A 25 12.03 9.05 5.31
CA ASN A 25 12.97 9.94 4.67
C ASN A 25 13.65 9.26 3.47
N LEU A 26 13.70 9.97 2.36
CA LEU A 26 14.30 9.52 1.11
C LEU A 26 15.72 10.07 0.95
N SER A 27 16.63 9.26 0.39
CA SER A 27 18.02 9.65 0.14
C SER A 27 18.13 10.69 -0.98
N ILE A 28 19.30 11.30 -1.14
CA ILE A 28 19.54 12.27 -2.24
C ILE A 28 19.32 11.66 -3.64
N TYR A 29 19.58 10.36 -3.81
CA TYR A 29 19.35 9.66 -5.07
C TYR A 29 17.84 9.52 -5.33
N ASP A 30 17.08 9.21 -4.29
CA ASP A 30 15.62 9.09 -4.36
C ASP A 30 14.96 10.44 -4.64
N GLN A 31 15.48 11.55 -4.10
CA GLN A 31 14.96 12.90 -4.39
C GLN A 31 15.06 13.25 -5.88
N PHE A 32 16.18 12.87 -6.51
CA PHE A 32 16.38 13.07 -7.94
C PHE A 32 15.39 12.23 -8.76
N LEU A 33 15.21 10.95 -8.39
CA LEU A 33 14.28 10.05 -9.07
C LEU A 33 12.81 10.38 -8.82
N ALA A 34 12.46 10.96 -7.66
CA ALA A 34 11.09 11.33 -7.32
C ALA A 34 10.46 12.35 -8.28
N SER A 35 11.29 13.14 -8.98
CA SER A 35 10.84 14.10 -10.00
C SER A 35 10.80 13.51 -11.41
N SER A 36 11.23 12.24 -11.57
CA SER A 36 11.23 11.55 -12.87
C SER A 36 9.84 10.96 -13.17
N PRO A 37 9.49 10.79 -14.46
CA PRO A 37 8.23 10.14 -14.83
C PRO A 37 8.20 8.69 -14.33
N PRO A 38 6.99 8.11 -14.13
CA PRO A 38 6.87 6.72 -13.67
C PRO A 38 7.55 5.71 -14.61
N ILE A 39 8.32 4.80 -14.04
CA ILE A 39 8.91 3.68 -14.77
C ILE A 39 7.81 2.65 -15.08
N LYS A 40 7.72 2.23 -16.34
CA LYS A 40 6.77 1.20 -16.81
C LYS A 40 7.56 0.04 -17.42
N ALA A 41 7.28 -1.18 -16.97
CA ALA A 41 7.91 -2.39 -17.48
C ALA A 41 6.83 -3.40 -17.88
N LEU A 42 7.03 -4.07 -19.02
CA LEU A 42 6.21 -5.19 -19.47
C LEU A 42 7.06 -6.46 -19.40
N LEU A 43 6.49 -7.50 -18.79
CA LEU A 43 7.14 -8.81 -18.64
C LEU A 43 6.21 -9.86 -19.27
N PHE A 44 6.70 -10.55 -20.31
CA PHE A 44 5.96 -11.61 -21.00
C PHE A 44 6.42 -12.97 -20.48
N PHE A 45 5.45 -13.82 -20.12
CA PHE A 45 5.70 -15.16 -19.61
C PHE A 45 5.03 -16.17 -20.55
N PRO A 46 5.78 -16.95 -21.34
CA PRO A 46 5.20 -18.03 -22.12
C PRO A 46 4.68 -19.11 -21.16
N THR A 47 3.44 -19.54 -21.36
CA THR A 47 2.78 -20.51 -20.49
C THR A 47 1.81 -21.37 -21.28
N ASP A 48 1.61 -22.60 -20.81
CA ASP A 48 0.47 -23.43 -21.19
C ASP A 48 -0.86 -22.76 -20.79
N PRO A 49 -2.01 -23.19 -21.32
CA PRO A 49 -3.30 -22.64 -20.93
C PRO A 49 -3.48 -22.68 -19.40
N LEU A 50 -3.52 -21.50 -18.79
CA LEU A 50 -3.72 -21.34 -17.36
C LEU A 50 -5.12 -20.82 -17.07
N ASP A 51 -5.70 -21.27 -15.96
CA ASP A 51 -6.94 -20.72 -15.43
C ASP A 51 -6.68 -19.29 -14.91
N PHE A 52 -7.15 -18.29 -15.67
CA PHE A 52 -6.93 -16.87 -15.37
C PHE A 52 -7.33 -16.50 -13.92
N PRO A 53 -8.53 -16.88 -13.41
CA PRO A 53 -8.90 -16.68 -12.01
C PRO A 53 -7.88 -17.25 -10.99
N SER A 54 -7.34 -18.45 -11.24
CA SER A 54 -6.33 -19.06 -10.36
C SER A 54 -5.03 -18.26 -10.32
N ILE A 55 -4.55 -17.78 -11.48
CA ILE A 55 -3.34 -16.95 -11.56
C ILE A 55 -3.55 -15.66 -10.80
N VAL A 56 -4.67 -14.97 -11.03
CA VAL A 56 -5.03 -13.73 -10.35
C VAL A 56 -5.00 -13.92 -8.83
N ALA A 57 -5.65 -14.98 -8.33
CA ALA A 57 -5.69 -15.27 -6.90
C ALA A 57 -4.28 -15.49 -6.32
N LYS A 58 -3.43 -16.25 -7.03
CA LYS A 58 -2.04 -16.50 -6.64
C LYS A 58 -1.22 -15.21 -6.62
N LEU A 59 -1.31 -14.39 -7.67
CA LEU A 59 -0.58 -13.13 -7.80
C LEU A 59 -0.99 -12.12 -6.72
N LYS A 60 -2.29 -11.98 -6.44
CA LYS A 60 -2.78 -11.13 -5.34
C LYS A 60 -2.23 -11.58 -4.00
N ASN A 61 -2.29 -12.87 -3.71
CA ASN A 61 -1.79 -13.42 -2.45
C ASN A 61 -0.26 -13.23 -2.32
N SER A 62 0.50 -13.56 -3.36
CA SER A 62 1.96 -13.39 -3.34
C SER A 62 2.37 -11.92 -3.25
N LEU A 63 1.67 -11.02 -3.96
CA LEU A 63 1.93 -9.59 -3.89
C LEU A 63 1.62 -9.05 -2.48
N SER A 64 0.50 -9.45 -1.89
CA SER A 64 0.15 -9.07 -0.51
C SER A 64 1.25 -9.47 0.48
N GLN A 65 1.79 -10.70 0.35
CA GLN A 65 2.89 -11.16 1.19
C GLN A 65 4.18 -10.37 0.95
N ALA A 66 4.53 -10.10 -0.31
CA ALA A 66 5.70 -9.31 -0.65
C ALA A 66 5.60 -7.87 -0.09
N LEU A 67 4.42 -7.23 -0.17
CA LEU A 67 4.19 -5.88 0.33
C LEU A 67 4.36 -5.76 1.86
N MET A 68 4.29 -6.87 2.62
CA MET A 68 4.66 -6.88 4.04
C MET A 68 6.16 -6.69 4.27
N HIS A 69 7.01 -6.98 3.27
CA HIS A 69 8.45 -6.76 3.35
C HIS A 69 8.86 -5.49 2.58
N PHE A 70 8.09 -5.10 1.58
CA PHE A 70 8.31 -3.91 0.75
C PHE A 70 7.30 -2.80 1.06
N HIS A 71 7.15 -2.46 2.35
CA HIS A 71 6.23 -1.43 2.82
C HIS A 71 6.29 -0.08 2.10
N PRO A 72 7.43 0.43 1.58
CA PRO A 72 7.42 1.70 0.84
C PRO A 72 6.48 1.69 -0.37
N LEU A 73 6.25 0.52 -1.00
CA LEU A 73 5.39 0.37 -2.18
C LEU A 73 3.89 0.50 -1.89
N THR A 74 3.48 0.39 -0.63
CA THR A 74 2.10 0.63 -0.21
C THR A 74 1.87 2.07 0.22
N GLY A 75 2.93 2.86 0.35
CA GLY A 75 2.85 4.27 0.75
C GLY A 75 2.56 5.21 -0.42
N ARG A 76 2.44 6.49 -0.09
CA ARG A 76 2.29 7.58 -1.05
C ARG A 76 3.51 8.49 -0.99
N LEU A 77 4.10 8.73 -2.16
CA LEU A 77 5.12 9.76 -2.34
C LEU A 77 4.46 11.14 -2.24
N ALA A 78 4.94 11.96 -1.31
CA ALA A 78 4.43 13.30 -1.06
C ALA A 78 5.59 14.29 -0.84
N TRP A 79 5.39 15.52 -1.29
CA TRP A 79 6.31 16.61 -0.96
C TRP A 79 6.00 17.13 0.45
N SER A 80 7.03 17.18 1.30
CA SER A 80 6.94 17.72 2.66
C SER A 80 7.42 19.18 2.67
N PRO A 81 6.55 20.16 3.00
CA PRO A 81 6.94 21.56 3.09
C PRO A 81 7.97 21.84 4.19
N ASP A 82 7.91 21.08 5.28
CA ASP A 82 8.76 21.29 6.47
C ASP A 82 10.21 20.85 6.20
N SER A 83 10.39 19.67 5.60
CA SER A 83 11.71 19.14 5.26
C SER A 83 12.21 19.58 3.88
N LYS A 84 11.34 20.20 3.07
CA LYS A 84 11.57 20.61 1.67
C LYS A 84 12.09 19.46 0.81
N LYS A 85 11.50 18.27 0.99
CA LYS A 85 11.92 17.02 0.36
C LYS A 85 10.72 16.11 0.11
N PHE A 86 10.87 15.15 -0.80
CA PHE A 86 9.93 14.05 -0.94
C PHE A 86 10.10 13.04 0.19
N GLU A 87 8.97 12.54 0.67
CA GLU A 87 8.85 11.52 1.72
C GLU A 87 7.81 10.49 1.30
N ILE A 88 7.95 9.26 1.79
CA ILE A 88 6.89 8.25 1.69
C ILE A 88 6.06 8.30 2.96
N THR A 89 4.75 8.46 2.78
CA THR A 89 3.77 8.52 3.86
C THR A 89 2.80 7.36 3.75
N HIS A 90 2.40 6.81 4.88
CA HIS A 90 1.38 5.76 4.94
C HIS A 90 0.16 6.33 5.65
N ASP A 91 -1.01 6.19 5.03
CA ASP A 91 -2.24 6.58 5.71
C ASP A 91 -2.52 5.65 6.90
N ILE A 92 -2.93 6.28 7.99
CA ILE A 92 -3.19 5.67 9.29
C ILE A 92 -4.42 4.78 9.24
N ILE A 93 -5.32 5.04 8.30
CA ILE A 93 -6.57 4.29 8.10
C ILE A 93 -6.31 3.04 7.23
N GLY A 94 -5.06 2.78 6.83
CA GLY A 94 -4.71 1.64 5.98
C GLY A 94 -5.23 1.77 4.54
N GLN A 95 -5.58 2.98 4.10
CA GLN A 95 -6.09 3.24 2.75
C GLN A 95 -4.97 3.38 1.72
N SER A 96 -3.73 3.67 2.14
CA SER A 96 -2.58 3.62 1.24
C SER A 96 -2.31 2.16 0.88
N SER A 97 -2.61 1.83 -0.37
CA SER A 97 -2.50 0.49 -0.92
C SER A 97 -2.02 0.55 -2.37
N THR A 98 -1.39 -0.52 -2.82
CA THR A 98 -0.98 -0.68 -4.21
C THR A 98 -2.19 -1.14 -5.04
N ALA A 99 -2.44 -0.50 -6.17
CA ALA A 99 -3.49 -0.94 -7.09
C ALA A 99 -3.07 -2.25 -7.80
N PHE A 100 -3.99 -3.21 -7.87
CA PHE A 100 -3.86 -4.42 -8.68
C PHE A 100 -4.94 -4.40 -9.75
N ILE A 101 -4.55 -4.41 -11.02
CA ILE A 101 -5.47 -4.33 -12.16
C ILE A 101 -5.35 -5.63 -12.96
N GLU A 102 -6.50 -6.21 -13.27
CA GLU A 102 -6.62 -7.42 -14.08
C GLU A 102 -7.18 -7.04 -15.45
N ALA A 103 -6.62 -7.64 -16.50
CA ALA A 103 -7.13 -7.51 -17.85
C ALA A 103 -6.90 -8.84 -18.59
N GLU A 104 -7.85 -9.20 -19.44
CA GLU A 104 -7.82 -10.38 -20.31
C GLU A 104 -8.07 -9.92 -21.74
N CYS A 105 -7.47 -10.60 -22.71
CA CYS A 105 -7.60 -10.30 -24.13
C CYS A 105 -7.38 -11.58 -24.95
N ASP A 106 -8.11 -11.70 -26.06
CA ASP A 106 -8.12 -12.90 -26.93
C ASP A 106 -6.98 -12.90 -27.98
N GLU A 107 -5.99 -12.00 -27.86
CA GLU A 107 -4.89 -11.88 -28.83
C GLU A 107 -3.72 -12.81 -28.50
N ASP A 108 -3.09 -13.36 -29.54
CA ASP A 108 -1.90 -14.20 -29.40
C ASP A 108 -0.61 -13.38 -29.53
N PHE A 109 0.12 -13.25 -28.43
CA PHE A 109 1.40 -12.55 -28.36
C PHE A 109 2.62 -13.46 -28.61
N GLY A 110 2.43 -14.72 -29.04
CA GLY A 110 3.52 -15.68 -29.29
C GLY A 110 4.51 -15.28 -30.40
N HIS A 111 4.25 -14.17 -31.10
CA HIS A 111 5.08 -13.61 -32.17
C HIS A 111 5.96 -12.41 -31.74
N LEU A 112 5.83 -11.93 -30.49
CA LEU A 112 6.68 -10.88 -29.90
C LEU A 112 7.99 -11.46 -29.34
#